data_AF-A0A377KAG6-F1
#
_entry.id   AF-A0A377KAG6-F1
#
_cell.length_a   1.000
_cell.length_b   1.000
_cell.length_c   1.000
_cell.angle_alpha   90.00
_cell.angle_beta   90.00
_cell.angle_gamma   90.00
#
_symmetry.space_group_name_H-M   'P 1'
#
loop_
_entity.id
_entity.type
_entity.pdbx_description
1 polymer ?
#
loop_
_entity_poly.entity_id
_entity_poly.type
_entity_poly.pdbx_seq_one_letter_code
_entity_poly.pdbx_strand_id
1 'polypeptide(L)'
;MTEIVKTWQEQTAELGKTYPWVQVFENKGAAMGCSNPHPHGQIWANSFLPNEAEREDRLQKEYFAEQKSPMLVDYVQRELADGSRTVVETEHWLAVVPYWAAWPFETLLLPKAHVLRITDLTDAPAQRFGSGVEKADQSL
;
A
#
# COMPACT_ATOMS: atom_id res chain seq x y z
N MET A 1 0.86 8.46 14.33
CA MET A 1 0.70 7.83 13.00
C MET A 1 0.96 8.80 11.85
N THR A 2 0.42 10.02 11.86
CA THR A 2 0.70 11.05 10.83
C THR A 2 2.18 11.33 10.60
N GLU A 3 2.99 11.48 11.66
CA GLU A 3 4.44 11.71 11.52
C GLU A 3 5.18 10.55 10.85
N ILE A 4 4.69 9.31 11.01
CA ILE A 4 5.28 8.13 10.35
C ILE A 4 5.01 8.20 8.85
N VAL A 5 3.76 8.50 8.46
CA VAL A 5 3.39 8.66 7.05
C VAL A 5 4.20 9.78 6.40
N LYS A 6 4.33 10.92 7.08
CA LYS A 6 5.16 12.03 6.62
C LYS A 6 6.62 11.62 6.44
N THR A 7 7.19 10.90 7.40
CA THR A 7 8.54 10.36 7.29
C THR A 7 8.67 9.43 6.08
N TRP A 8 7.71 8.54 5.84
CA TRP A 8 7.71 7.68 4.65
C TRP A 8 7.65 8.47 3.35
N GLN A 9 6.84 9.53 3.29
CA GLN A 9 6.78 10.43 2.13
C GLN A 9 8.12 11.13 1.90
N GLU A 10 8.72 11.71 2.93
CA GLU A 10 10.01 12.41 2.85
C GLU A 10 11.12 11.46 2.39
N GLN A 11 11.24 10.29 3.00
CA GLN A 11 12.26 9.30 2.66
C GLN A 11 12.07 8.74 1.24
N THR A 12 10.82 8.48 0.84
CA THR A 12 10.50 8.02 -0.53
C THR A 12 10.84 9.10 -1.56
N ALA A 13 10.51 10.36 -1.27
CA ALA A 13 10.82 11.49 -2.15
C ALA A 13 12.33 11.76 -2.26
N GLU A 14 13.08 11.59 -1.17
CA GLU A 14 14.53 11.75 -1.15
C GLU A 14 15.23 10.65 -1.94
N LEU A 15 14.99 9.38 -1.58
CA LEU A 15 15.64 8.23 -2.19
C LEU A 15 15.22 8.05 -3.65
N GLY A 16 13.96 8.36 -3.97
CA GLY A 16 13.40 8.26 -5.33
C GLY A 16 14.03 9.21 -6.34
N LYS A 17 14.83 10.21 -5.90
CA LYS A 17 15.66 11.03 -6.81
C LYS A 17 16.84 10.27 -7.40
N THR A 18 17.29 9.22 -6.70
CA THR A 18 18.50 8.45 -7.06
C THR A 18 18.15 7.03 -7.49
N TYR A 19 17.17 6.40 -6.85
CA TYR A 19 16.83 5.00 -7.04
C TYR A 19 15.47 4.83 -7.73
N PRO A 20 15.36 3.94 -8.73
CA PRO A 20 14.08 3.67 -9.42
C PRO A 20 13.04 2.96 -8.54
N TRP A 21 13.45 2.29 -7.46
CA TRP A 21 12.54 1.62 -6.53
C TRP A 21 12.90 1.94 -5.08
N VAL A 22 11.89 2.39 -4.32
CA VAL A 22 11.99 2.62 -2.88
C VAL A 22 10.89 1.82 -2.20
N GLN A 23 11.27 0.79 -1.45
CA GLN A 23 10.37 -0.10 -0.73
C GLN A 23 10.30 0.30 0.74
N VAL A 24 9.14 0.79 1.17
CA VAL A 24 8.80 0.94 2.60
C VAL A 24 8.14 -0.36 3.06
N PHE A 25 8.57 -0.92 4.19
CA PHE A 25 7.95 -2.11 4.78
C PHE A 25 8.19 -2.18 6.29
N GLU A 26 7.40 -3.00 6.98
CA GLU A 26 7.53 -3.29 8.41
C GLU A 26 7.45 -4.81 8.61
N ASN A 27 8.32 -5.36 9.47
CA ASN A 27 8.24 -6.75 9.91
C ASN A 27 7.85 -6.76 11.39
N LYS A 28 6.60 -7.11 11.69
CA LYS A 28 6.04 -7.09 13.05
C LYS A 28 5.99 -8.50 13.63
N GLY A 29 6.59 -8.67 14.81
CA GLY A 29 6.55 -9.91 15.60
C GLY A 29 7.69 -10.89 15.32
N ALA A 30 8.02 -11.70 16.33
CA ALA A 30 9.11 -12.69 16.27
C ALA A 30 8.87 -13.77 15.19
N ALA A 31 7.60 -14.12 14.94
CA ALA A 31 7.21 -15.05 13.88
C ALA A 31 7.57 -14.55 12.46
N MET A 32 7.69 -13.23 12.28
CA MET A 32 8.07 -12.58 11.02
C MET A 32 9.56 -12.20 10.96
N GLY A 33 10.39 -12.78 11.84
CA GLY A 33 11.84 -12.57 11.84
C GLY A 33 12.31 -11.25 12.48
N CYS A 34 11.46 -10.60 13.29
CA CYS A 34 11.83 -9.38 14.01
C CYS A 34 12.82 -9.70 15.15
N SER A 35 14.08 -9.27 15.01
CA SER A 35 15.14 -9.51 15.99
C SER A 35 15.24 -8.44 17.09
N ASN A 36 14.61 -7.27 16.88
CA ASN A 36 14.55 -6.17 17.85
C ASN A 36 13.08 -5.90 18.23
N PRO A 37 12.69 -6.02 19.52
CA PRO A 37 11.30 -5.85 19.96
C PRO A 37 10.78 -4.41 19.87
N HIS A 38 11.64 -3.43 19.58
CA HIS A 38 11.21 -2.04 19.39
C HIS A 38 10.44 -1.87 18.06
N PRO A 39 9.26 -1.21 18.03
CA PRO A 39 8.54 -0.95 16.78
C PRO A 39 9.39 -0.15 15.79
N HIS A 40 9.61 -0.70 14.60
CA HIS A 40 10.41 -0.04 13.56
C HIS A 40 9.97 -0.48 12.15
N GLY A 41 10.03 0.48 11.22
CA GLY A 41 9.93 0.21 9.78
C GLY A 41 11.32 0.16 9.13
N GLN A 42 11.38 -0.33 7.90
CA GLN A 42 12.57 -0.37 7.07
C GLN A 42 12.28 0.26 5.70
N ILE A 43 13.32 0.84 5.10
CA ILE A 43 13.25 1.38 3.74
C ILE A 43 14.44 0.83 2.97
N TRP A 44 14.17 0.11 1.88
CA TRP A 44 15.20 -0.38 0.96
C TRP A 44 15.09 0.35 -0.37
N ALA A 45 16.19 0.88 -0.87
CA ALA A 45 16.25 1.56 -2.15
C ALA A 45 17.17 0.79 -3.11
N ASN A 46 16.64 0.44 -4.28
CA ASN A 46 17.32 -0.44 -5.23
C ASN A 46 17.60 0.30 -6.54
N SER A 47 18.78 0.08 -7.12
CA SER A 47 19.14 0.59 -8.45
C SER A 47 18.45 -0.15 -9.61
N PHE A 48 17.58 -1.10 -9.30
CA PHE A 48 16.81 -1.93 -10.22
C PHE A 48 15.40 -2.17 -9.66
N LEU A 49 14.44 -2.55 -10.51
CA LEU A 49 13.12 -3.00 -10.08
C LEU A 49 13.19 -4.43 -9.54
N PRO A 50 12.78 -4.70 -8.29
CA PRO A 50 12.64 -6.06 -7.78
C PRO A 50 11.61 -6.87 -8.58
N ASN A 51 11.68 -8.20 -8.48
CA ASN A 51 10.82 -9.13 -9.24
C ASN A 51 9.32 -8.81 -9.12
N GLU A 52 8.85 -8.54 -7.90
CA GLU A 52 7.43 -8.25 -7.65
C GLU A 52 7.03 -6.90 -8.24
N ALA A 53 7.87 -5.86 -8.07
CA ALA A 53 7.64 -4.53 -8.63
C ALA A 53 7.61 -4.54 -10.16
N GLU A 54 8.54 -5.26 -10.82
CA GLU A 54 8.56 -5.41 -12.27
C GLU A 54 7.31 -6.10 -12.78
N ARG A 55 6.91 -7.20 -12.12
CA ARG A 55 5.72 -7.97 -12.50
C ARG A 55 4.45 -7.13 -12.36
N GLU A 56 4.28 -6.42 -11.25
CA GLU A 56 3.13 -5.56 -11.01
C GLU A 56 3.08 -4.37 -11.98
N ASP A 57 4.21 -3.71 -12.26
CA ASP A 57 4.30 -2.61 -13.22
C ASP A 57 3.87 -3.07 -14.62
N ARG A 58 4.41 -4.20 -15.08
CA ARG A 58 4.09 -4.76 -16.40
C ARG A 58 2.62 -5.14 -16.52
N LEU A 59 2.07 -5.88 -15.56
CA LEU A 59 0.69 -6.34 -15.61
C LEU A 59 -0.32 -5.19 -15.51
N GLN A 60 -0.03 -4.16 -14.70
CA GLN A 60 -0.88 -2.97 -14.63
C GLN A 60 -0.84 -2.17 -15.94
N LYS A 61 0.31 -2.08 -16.61
CA LYS A 61 0.44 -1.47 -17.95
C LYS A 61 -0.33 -2.25 -19.01
N GLU A 62 -0.23 -3.58 -19.01
CA GLU A 62 -0.98 -4.45 -19.92
C GLU A 62 -2.50 -4.26 -19.73
N TYR A 63 -2.99 -4.31 -18.49
CA TYR A 63 -4.40 -4.05 -18.19
C TYR A 63 -4.83 -2.65 -18.61
N PHE A 64 -4.04 -1.61 -18.31
CA PHE A 64 -4.37 -0.24 -18.72
C PHE A 64 -4.43 -0.10 -20.25
N ALA A 65 -3.54 -0.78 -20.98
CA ALA A 65 -3.54 -0.75 -22.44
C ALA A 65 -4.84 -1.34 -23.03
N GLU A 66 -5.39 -2.37 -22.40
CA GLU A 66 -6.63 -3.02 -22.82
C GLU A 66 -7.90 -2.31 -22.33
N GLN A 67 -7.96 -2.01 -21.03
CA GLN A 67 -9.17 -1.57 -20.33
C GLN A 67 -9.30 -0.04 -20.26
N LYS A 68 -8.21 0.70 -20.53
CA LYS A 68 -8.14 2.17 -20.45
C LYS A 68 -8.48 2.73 -19.05
N SER A 69 -8.34 1.91 -18.01
CA SER A 69 -8.52 2.27 -16.60
C SER A 69 -7.48 1.54 -15.75
N PRO A 70 -6.99 2.11 -14.62
CA PRO A 70 -6.06 1.42 -13.74
C PRO A 70 -6.71 0.22 -13.05
N MET A 71 -6.03 -0.94 -13.11
CA MET A 71 -6.55 -2.21 -12.57
C MET A 71 -7.03 -2.12 -11.13
N LEU A 72 -6.21 -1.55 -10.24
CA LEU A 72 -6.54 -1.47 -8.81
C LEU A 72 -7.65 -0.44 -8.51
N VAL A 73 -7.82 0.58 -9.36
CA VAL A 73 -8.93 1.53 -9.22
C VAL A 73 -10.25 0.84 -9.56
N ASP A 74 -10.29 0.09 -10.67
CA ASP A 74 -11.47 -0.71 -11.04
C ASP A 74 -11.77 -1.78 -9.97
N TYR A 75 -10.72 -2.42 -9.44
CA TYR A 75 -10.85 -3.42 -8.37
C TYR A 75 -11.49 -2.82 -7.11
N VAL A 76 -11.05 -1.65 -6.66
CA VAL A 76 -11.66 -0.94 -5.52
C VAL A 76 -13.14 -0.68 -5.76
N GLN A 77 -13.55 -0.27 -6.96
CA GLN A 77 -14.97 -0.04 -7.26
C GLN A 77 -15.79 -1.32 -7.17
N ARG A 78 -15.24 -2.46 -7.61
CA ARG A 78 -15.90 -3.77 -7.50
C ARG A 78 -16.05 -4.21 -6.05
N GLU A 79 -14.99 -4.07 -5.25
CA GLU A 79 -15.04 -4.41 -3.83
C GLU A 79 -15.99 -3.52 -3.04
N LEU A 80 -16.08 -2.22 -3.37
CA LEU A 80 -17.07 -1.31 -2.77
C LEU A 80 -18.52 -1.70 -3.09
N ALA A 81 -18.77 -2.21 -4.30
CA ALA A 81 -20.11 -2.64 -4.71
C ALA A 81 -20.51 -4.01 -4.11
N ASP A 82 -19.55 -4.90 -3.93
CA ASP A 82 -19.74 -6.25 -3.36
C ASP A 82 -19.84 -6.20 -1.83
N GLY A 83 -18.82 -5.61 -1.18
CA GLY A 83 -18.74 -5.48 0.27
C GLY A 83 -18.39 -6.77 1.04
N SER A 84 -18.48 -7.96 0.42
CA SER A 84 -18.27 -9.24 1.11
C SER A 84 -16.86 -9.47 1.66
N ARG A 85 -15.86 -8.77 1.11
CA ARG A 85 -14.44 -8.85 1.52
C ARG A 85 -13.92 -7.58 2.18
N THR A 86 -14.78 -6.59 2.41
CA THR A 86 -14.41 -5.34 3.06
C THR A 86 -14.12 -5.57 4.54
N VAL A 87 -12.93 -5.19 4.98
CA VAL A 87 -12.53 -5.20 6.40
C VAL A 87 -12.74 -3.81 7.00
N VAL A 88 -12.24 -2.78 6.32
CA VAL A 88 -12.35 -1.38 6.75
C VAL A 88 -12.67 -0.49 5.57
N GLU A 89 -13.65 0.40 5.75
CA GLU A 89 -13.95 1.45 4.79
C GLU A 89 -13.89 2.83 5.48
N THR A 90 -13.19 3.78 4.88
CA THR A 90 -13.17 5.19 5.30
C THR A 90 -13.50 6.10 4.12
N GLU A 91 -13.51 7.41 4.33
CA GLU A 91 -13.76 8.39 3.25
C GLU A 91 -12.80 8.24 2.07
N HIS A 92 -11.51 7.93 2.31
CA HIS A 92 -10.48 7.90 1.27
C HIS A 92 -9.81 6.54 1.08
N TRP A 93 -10.02 5.59 1.98
CA TRP A 93 -9.32 4.30 2.00
C TRP A 93 -10.29 3.13 2.09
N LEU A 94 -9.88 2.02 1.49
CA LEU A 94 -10.54 0.73 1.58
C LEU A 94 -9.48 -0.33 1.93
N ALA A 95 -9.75 -1.13 2.96
CA ALA A 95 -8.98 -2.32 3.30
C ALA A 95 -9.86 -3.55 3.07
N VAL A 96 -9.37 -4.50 2.26
CA VAL A 96 -10.10 -5.73 1.91
C VAL A 96 -9.24 -6.95 2.15
N VAL A 97 -9.86 -8.11 2.35
CA VAL A 97 -9.21 -9.39 2.07
C VAL A 97 -9.21 -9.56 0.55
N PRO A 98 -8.07 -9.50 -0.15
CA PRO A 98 -8.09 -9.51 -1.60
C PRO A 98 -8.67 -10.82 -2.13
N TYR A 99 -9.36 -10.77 -3.27
CA TYR A 99 -9.95 -11.97 -3.91
C TYR A 99 -8.91 -13.08 -4.13
N TRP A 100 -7.65 -12.71 -4.33
CA TRP A 100 -6.51 -13.60 -4.56
C TRP A 100 -5.61 -13.80 -3.34
N ALA A 101 -6.11 -13.53 -2.12
CA ALA A 101 -5.34 -13.69 -0.88
C ALA A 101 -4.63 -15.05 -0.80
N ALA A 102 -3.32 -15.01 -0.52
CA ALA A 102 -2.48 -16.19 -0.35
C ALA A 102 -2.31 -16.57 1.13
N TRP A 103 -2.38 -15.59 2.04
CA TRP A 103 -2.25 -15.82 3.47
C TRP A 103 -3.59 -15.72 4.20
N PRO A 104 -3.79 -16.49 5.29
CA PRO A 104 -4.91 -16.26 6.20
C PRO A 104 -4.89 -14.82 6.69
N PHE A 105 -6.02 -14.12 6.57
CA PHE A 105 -6.19 -12.72 6.95
C PHE A 105 -5.28 -11.73 6.21
N GLU A 106 -4.75 -12.09 5.03
CA GLU A 106 -4.10 -11.13 4.14
C GLU A 106 -5.04 -9.96 3.86
N THR A 107 -4.53 -8.74 4.00
CA THR A 107 -5.30 -7.52 3.75
C THR A 107 -4.57 -6.64 2.76
N LEU A 108 -5.31 -6.08 1.81
CA LEU A 108 -4.84 -5.10 0.85
C LEU A 108 -5.50 -3.75 1.17
N LEU A 109 -4.68 -2.75 1.50
CA LEU A 109 -5.09 -1.38 1.76
C LEU A 109 -4.89 -0.52 0.50
N LEU A 110 -5.96 0.08 -0.02
CA LEU A 110 -5.92 0.90 -1.23
C LEU A 110 -6.58 2.26 -1.02
N PRO A 111 -6.10 3.33 -1.69
CA PRO A 111 -6.85 4.57 -1.79
C PRO A 111 -8.06 4.39 -2.72
N LYS A 112 -9.17 5.04 -2.39
CA LYS A 112 -10.37 5.09 -3.24
C LYS A 112 -10.17 5.96 -4.49
N ALA A 113 -9.21 6.87 -4.45
CA ALA A 113 -8.81 7.72 -5.57
C ALA A 113 -7.60 7.12 -6.30
N HIS A 114 -7.44 7.49 -7.58
CA HIS A 114 -6.25 7.13 -8.34
C HIS A 114 -5.04 7.95 -7.86
N VAL A 115 -4.10 7.27 -7.21
CA VAL A 115 -2.85 7.85 -6.67
C VAL A 115 -1.69 6.95 -7.10
N LEU A 116 -0.63 7.54 -7.65
CA LEU A 116 0.51 6.76 -8.17
C LEU A 116 1.54 6.44 -7.08
N ARG A 117 1.83 7.40 -6.20
CA ARG A 117 2.87 7.25 -5.16
C ARG A 117 2.40 7.79 -3.83
N ILE A 118 2.99 7.31 -2.74
CA ILE A 118 2.73 7.83 -1.39
C ILE A 118 3.03 9.34 -1.28
N THR A 119 3.98 9.83 -2.08
CA THR A 119 4.34 11.26 -2.19
C THR A 119 3.25 12.12 -2.81
N ASP A 120 2.29 11.51 -3.51
CA ASP A 120 1.19 12.20 -4.19
C ASP A 120 -0.05 12.31 -3.30
N LEU A 121 -0.01 11.74 -2.09
CA LEU A 121 -1.07 11.91 -1.09
C LEU A 121 -1.02 13.33 -0.52
N THR A 122 -2.08 14.11 -0.73
CA THR A 122 -2.26 15.43 -0.13
C THR A 122 -2.53 15.34 1.37
N ASP A 123 -2.45 16.46 2.10
CA ASP A 123 -2.47 16.48 3.57
C ASP A 123 -3.70 15.78 4.19
N ALA A 124 -4.89 15.95 3.63
CA ALA A 124 -6.11 15.31 4.16
C ALA A 124 -6.13 13.78 3.97
N PRO A 125 -5.84 13.23 2.77
CA PRO A 125 -5.61 11.79 2.57
C PRO A 125 -4.44 11.22 3.37
N ALA A 126 -3.31 11.93 3.51
CA ALA A 126 -2.11 11.46 4.19
C ALA A 126 -2.31 11.37 5.71
N GLN A 127 -2.95 12.36 6.34
CA GLN A 127 -3.33 12.30 7.76
C GLN A 127 -4.27 11.13 8.05
N ARG A 128 -5.11 10.75 7.07
CA ARG A 128 -6.07 9.65 7.20
C ARG A 128 -5.54 8.31 6.70
N PHE A 129 -4.39 8.27 6.03
CA PHE A 129 -3.69 7.02 5.73
C PHE A 129 -3.27 6.33 7.05
N GLY A 130 -2.72 7.11 7.99
CA GLY A 130 -2.35 6.59 9.31
C GLY A 130 -3.54 5.98 10.06
N SER A 131 -4.74 6.56 9.94
CA SER A 131 -5.94 5.99 10.55
C SER A 131 -6.52 4.80 9.77
N GLY A 132 -6.32 4.73 8.45
CA GLY A 132 -6.65 3.56 7.64
C GLY A 132 -5.79 2.35 8.00
N VAL A 133 -4.47 2.55 8.10
CA VAL A 133 -3.51 1.53 8.56
C VAL A 133 -3.84 1.08 9.97
N GLU A 134 -4.03 2.01 10.91
CA GLU A 134 -4.33 1.67 12.31
C GLU A 134 -5.63 0.86 12.46
N LYS A 135 -6.68 1.21 11.70
CA LYS A 135 -7.93 0.44 11.72
C LYS A 135 -7.80 -0.94 11.07
N ALA A 136 -7.03 -1.06 10.00
CA ALA A 136 -6.76 -2.35 9.38
C ALA A 136 -5.99 -3.25 10.34
N ASP A 137 -4.94 -2.72 10.99
CA ASP A 137 -4.15 -3.42 12.01
C ASP A 137 -4.99 -3.86 13.22
N GLN A 138 -5.98 -3.05 13.64
CA GLN A 138 -6.88 -3.39 14.76
C GLN A 138 -7.95 -4.42 14.40
N SER A 139 -8.19 -4.66 13.11
CA SER A 139 -9.22 -5.59 12.63
C SER A 139 -8.67 -7.00 12.37
N LEU A 140 -7.36 -7.19 12.50
CA LEU A 140 -6.59 -8.43 12.34
C LEU A 140 -6.18 -8.99 13.71
#